data_AF-A0A969HA99-F1
#
_entry.id   AF-A0A969HA99-F1
#
_cell.length_a   1.000
_cell.length_b   1.000
_cell.length_c   1.000
_cell.angle_alpha   90.00
_cell.angle_beta   90.00
_cell.angle_gamma   90.00
#
_symmetry.space_group_name_H-M   'P 1'
#
loop_
_entity.id
_entity.type
_entity.pdbx_description
1 polymer ?
#
loop_
_entity_poly.entity_id
_entity_poly.type
_entity_poly.pdbx_seq_one_letter_code
_entity_poly.pdbx_strand_id
1 'polypeptide(L)'
;MYPKLFSFIITLLALLTLSGATLAQENTIPQAIGGEIINCPMPLPPTEIEGETIICGTITVPEDWDNPQSTPITITYARQLSTSKAPFADPVLFFAGGPGGSVLASMGDEHFDFSFFRTTRDVILFDQRGNRFSTDLRCPAEVETPDPAAAQKSQGSARPKNLYGE
;
A
#
# COMPACT_ATOMS: atom_id res chain seq x y z
N MET A 1 -37.85 -57.44 19.12
CA MET A 1 -37.04 -56.23 19.41
C MET A 1 -36.27 -55.89 18.15
N TYR A 2 -36.67 -54.85 17.41
CA TYR A 2 -36.50 -54.67 15.95
C TYR A 2 -35.06 -54.34 15.49
N PRO A 3 -34.24 -55.32 15.03
CA PRO A 3 -32.86 -55.04 14.63
C PRO A 3 -32.78 -54.36 13.27
N LYS A 4 -33.82 -54.53 12.41
CA LYS A 4 -33.90 -53.88 11.10
C LYS A 4 -34.23 -52.39 11.20
N LEU A 5 -34.98 -51.96 12.22
CA LEU A 5 -35.32 -50.55 12.44
C LEU A 5 -34.09 -49.75 12.92
N PHE A 6 -33.24 -50.37 13.73
CA PHE A 6 -32.00 -49.76 14.24
C PHE A 6 -30.98 -49.53 13.12
N SER A 7 -30.85 -50.49 12.18
CA SER A 7 -29.97 -50.36 11.02
C SER A 7 -30.40 -49.25 10.04
N PHE A 8 -31.72 -49.09 9.84
CA PHE A 8 -32.28 -48.00 9.02
C PHE A 8 -32.06 -46.61 9.64
N ILE A 9 -32.15 -46.49 10.97
CA ILE A 9 -31.90 -45.23 11.68
C ILE A 9 -30.42 -44.83 11.58
N ILE A 10 -29.49 -45.78 11.73
CA ILE A 10 -28.05 -45.52 11.61
C ILE A 10 -27.67 -45.10 10.19
N THR A 11 -28.24 -45.73 9.16
CA THR A 11 -27.99 -45.34 7.77
C THR A 11 -28.59 -43.98 7.42
N LEU A 12 -29.78 -43.64 7.94
CA LEU A 12 -30.37 -42.31 7.74
C LEU A 12 -29.56 -41.20 8.43
N LEU A 13 -29.06 -41.46 9.65
CA LEU A 13 -28.17 -40.54 10.38
C LEU A 13 -26.83 -40.33 9.67
N ALA A 14 -26.26 -41.38 9.07
CA ALA A 14 -25.00 -41.28 8.32
C ALA A 14 -25.13 -40.48 7.00
N LEU A 15 -26.32 -40.50 6.37
CA LEU A 15 -26.61 -39.72 5.16
C LEU A 15 -26.85 -38.22 5.46
N LEU A 16 -27.33 -37.89 6.65
CA LEU A 16 -27.60 -36.51 7.08
C LEU A 16 -26.34 -35.68 7.40
N THR A 17 -25.18 -36.30 7.58
CA THR A 17 -23.91 -35.59 7.86
C THR A 17 -23.11 -35.22 6.62
N LEU A 18 -23.58 -35.56 5.41
CA LEU A 18 -22.81 -35.38 4.16
C LEU A 18 -23.08 -34.06 3.42
N SER A 19 -23.99 -33.21 3.92
CA SER A 19 -24.30 -31.92 3.30
C SER A 19 -23.56 -30.77 3.99
N GLY A 20 -22.48 -30.31 3.36
CA GLY A 20 -21.99 -28.95 3.58
C GLY A 20 -20.52 -28.83 4.02
N ALA A 21 -19.58 -29.42 3.29
CA ALA A 21 -18.24 -28.86 3.25
C ALA A 21 -18.28 -27.60 2.36
N THR A 22 -18.72 -26.48 2.92
CA THR A 22 -18.50 -25.18 2.28
C THR A 22 -16.99 -24.98 2.27
N LEU A 23 -16.37 -24.96 1.09
CA LEU A 23 -15.00 -24.48 0.97
C LEU A 23 -15.02 -23.00 1.33
N ALA A 24 -14.64 -22.68 2.57
CA ALA A 24 -14.27 -21.32 2.90
C ALA A 24 -13.07 -20.97 2.01
N GLN A 25 -13.27 -20.09 1.04
CA GLN A 25 -12.16 -19.46 0.34
C GLN A 25 -11.43 -18.62 1.38
N GLU A 26 -10.29 -19.12 1.84
CA GLU A 26 -9.40 -18.39 2.72
C GLU A 26 -8.98 -17.14 1.94
N ASN A 27 -9.54 -15.99 2.30
CA ASN A 27 -9.07 -14.70 1.80
C ASN A 27 -7.70 -14.46 2.43
N THR A 28 -6.67 -15.06 1.84
CA THR A 28 -5.29 -14.88 2.27
C THR A 28 -4.92 -13.43 2.05
N ILE A 29 -4.68 -12.70 3.15
CA ILE A 29 -4.17 -11.33 3.08
C ILE A 29 -2.89 -11.35 2.24
N PRO A 30 -2.77 -10.54 1.18
CA PRO A 30 -1.55 -10.49 0.37
C PRO A 30 -0.34 -10.22 1.27
N GLN A 31 0.64 -11.12 1.25
CA GLN A 31 1.82 -11.05 2.11
C GLN A 31 3.00 -10.45 1.35
N ALA A 32 3.85 -9.71 2.07
CA ALA A 32 5.15 -9.33 1.55
C ALA A 32 6.02 -10.58 1.32
N ILE A 33 6.85 -10.54 0.28
CA ILE A 33 7.85 -11.56 -0.06
C ILE A 33 8.98 -11.55 0.97
N GLY A 34 9.30 -10.37 1.52
CA GLY A 34 10.31 -10.21 2.55
C GLY A 34 10.33 -8.79 3.11
N GLY A 35 11.23 -8.56 4.07
CA GLY A 35 11.50 -7.25 4.61
C GLY A 35 12.80 -7.23 5.40
N GLU A 36 13.45 -6.07 5.44
CA GLU A 36 14.76 -5.90 6.06
C GLU A 36 14.83 -4.53 6.76
N ILE A 37 15.53 -4.47 7.89
CA ILE A 37 15.94 -3.20 8.50
C ILE A 37 17.21 -2.75 7.81
N ILE A 38 17.18 -1.55 7.25
CA ILE A 38 18.28 -0.99 6.46
C ILE A 38 18.77 0.30 7.10
N ASN A 39 19.95 0.74 6.67
CA ASN A 39 20.35 2.11 6.98
C ASN A 39 19.41 3.09 6.29
N CYS A 40 19.07 4.19 6.95
CA CYS A 40 18.20 5.22 6.44
C CYS A 40 18.79 5.84 5.17
N PRO A 41 18.14 5.70 3.99
CA PRO A 41 18.67 6.18 2.72
C PRO A 41 18.49 7.69 2.52
N MET A 42 17.89 8.39 3.48
CA MET A 42 17.59 9.81 3.47
C MET A 42 18.26 10.51 4.66
N PRO A 43 18.55 11.82 4.56
CA PRO A 43 18.95 12.61 5.71
C PRO A 43 17.86 12.62 6.79
N LEU A 44 18.26 12.42 8.04
CA LEU A 44 17.35 12.52 9.18
C LEU A 44 17.29 13.96 9.72
N PRO A 45 16.19 14.34 10.39
CA PRO A 45 16.14 15.60 11.14
C PRO A 45 17.26 15.66 12.19
N PRO A 46 17.82 16.85 12.49
CA PRO A 46 18.96 16.98 13.40
C PRO A 46 18.74 16.43 14.82
N THR A 47 17.49 16.32 15.25
CA THR A 47 17.11 15.81 16.57
C THR A 47 16.86 14.30 16.60
N GLU A 48 16.96 13.64 15.45
CA GLU A 48 16.73 12.20 15.32
C GLU A 48 18.04 11.43 15.17
N ILE A 49 18.07 10.25 15.77
CA ILE A 49 19.22 9.34 15.76
C ILE A 49 18.77 8.02 15.14
N GLU A 50 19.45 7.62 14.07
CA GLU A 50 19.22 6.35 13.41
C GLU A 50 19.47 5.17 14.35
N GLY A 51 18.56 4.20 14.38
CA GLY A 51 18.59 3.04 15.27
C GLY A 51 18.10 3.31 16.70
N GLU A 52 17.98 4.57 17.11
CA GLU A 52 17.50 4.94 18.45
C GLU A 52 16.12 5.59 18.43
N THR A 53 15.92 6.60 17.59
CA THR A 53 14.64 7.33 17.49
C THR A 53 13.94 7.09 16.15
N ILE A 54 14.69 6.71 15.12
CA ILE A 54 14.20 6.33 13.79
C ILE A 54 14.77 4.96 13.41
N ILE A 55 13.92 4.06 12.92
CA ILE A 55 14.32 2.79 12.31
C ILE A 55 13.84 2.78 10.86
N CYS A 56 14.76 2.67 9.91
CA CYS A 56 14.41 2.53 8.50
C CYS A 56 14.37 1.06 8.07
N GLY A 57 13.54 0.77 7.07
CA GLY A 57 13.41 -0.58 6.56
C GLY A 57 12.77 -0.61 5.19
N THR A 58 12.73 -1.82 4.64
CA THR A 58 12.10 -2.12 3.37
C THR A 58 11.15 -3.29 3.53
N ILE A 59 10.10 -3.30 2.70
CA ILE A 59 9.30 -4.48 2.43
C ILE A 59 9.34 -4.77 0.93
N THR A 60 9.44 -6.04 0.57
CA THR A 60 9.44 -6.50 -0.81
C THR A 60 8.09 -7.13 -1.12
N VAL A 61 7.45 -6.68 -2.19
CA VAL A 61 6.12 -7.15 -2.61
C VAL A 61 6.14 -7.45 -4.11
N PRO A 62 5.26 -8.30 -4.65
CA PRO A 62 5.12 -8.42 -6.10
C PRO A 62 4.62 -7.09 -6.70
N GLU A 63 5.08 -6.77 -7.90
CA GLU A 63 4.57 -5.65 -8.68
C GLU A 63 3.08 -5.83 -8.98
N ASP A 64 2.72 -7.05 -9.38
CA ASP A 64 1.37 -7.53 -9.67
C ASP A 64 0.93 -8.58 -8.64
N TRP A 65 -0.09 -8.26 -7.85
CA TRP A 65 -0.60 -9.15 -6.80
C TRP A 65 -1.40 -10.34 -7.35
N ASP A 66 -1.94 -10.25 -8.57
CA ASP A 66 -2.62 -11.37 -9.24
C ASP A 66 -1.61 -12.38 -9.81
N ASN A 67 -0.35 -11.96 -10.00
CA ASN A 67 0.78 -12.80 -10.33
C ASN A 67 1.90 -12.67 -9.27
N PRO A 68 1.85 -13.42 -8.16
CA PRO A 68 2.85 -13.35 -7.09
C PRO A 68 4.30 -13.66 -7.49
N GLN A 69 4.52 -14.18 -8.70
CA GLN A 69 5.87 -14.42 -9.27
C GLN A 69 6.32 -13.28 -10.21
N SER A 70 5.55 -12.19 -10.29
CA SER A 70 5.92 -10.98 -11.01
C SER A 70 7.18 -10.33 -10.41
N THR A 71 7.73 -9.36 -11.13
CA THR A 71 8.87 -8.58 -10.68
C THR A 71 8.65 -8.07 -9.26
N PRO A 72 9.55 -8.33 -8.30
CA PRO A 72 9.42 -7.76 -6.98
C PRO A 72 9.74 -6.27 -7.00
N ILE A 73 8.99 -5.50 -6.21
CA ILE A 73 9.26 -4.09 -5.94
C ILE A 73 9.46 -3.88 -4.45
N THR A 74 10.20 -2.83 -4.11
CA THR A 74 10.53 -2.45 -2.74
C THR A 74 9.70 -1.24 -2.33
N ILE A 75 9.12 -1.31 -1.14
CA ILE A 75 8.53 -0.16 -0.44
C ILE A 75 9.44 0.17 0.74
N THR A 76 9.94 1.39 0.76
CA THR A 76 10.84 1.88 1.82
C THR A 76 10.03 2.67 2.85
N TYR A 77 10.36 2.47 4.13
CA TYR A 77 9.72 3.15 5.25
C TYR A 77 10.73 3.65 6.28
N ALA A 78 10.32 4.65 7.05
CA ALA A 78 10.96 5.10 8.28
C ALA A 78 9.95 5.03 9.42
N ARG A 79 10.24 4.22 10.44
CA ARG A 79 9.49 4.14 11.68
C ARG A 79 10.08 5.12 12.67
N GLN A 80 9.35 6.18 12.95
CA GLN A 80 9.65 7.09 14.05
C GLN A 80 9.10 6.51 15.35
N LEU A 81 10.00 6.22 16.30
CA LEU A 81 9.62 5.59 17.56
C LEU A 81 8.86 6.57 18.46
N SER A 82 7.85 6.04 19.16
CA SER A 82 7.15 6.73 20.23
C SER A 82 8.11 7.12 21.35
N THR A 83 7.86 8.26 21.96
CA THR A 83 8.58 8.71 23.16
C THR A 83 7.97 8.16 24.45
N SER A 84 6.80 7.50 24.37
CA SER A 84 6.19 6.82 25.50
C SER A 84 6.94 5.53 25.85
N LYS A 85 7.06 5.23 27.15
CA LYS A 85 7.55 3.92 27.63
C LYS A 85 6.54 2.79 27.43
N ALA A 86 5.29 3.13 27.15
CA ALA A 86 4.20 2.21 26.88
C ALA A 86 3.37 2.75 25.70
N PRO A 87 3.89 2.67 24.46
CA PRO A 87 3.13 3.08 23.29
C PRO A 87 1.96 2.14 23.04
N PHE A 88 0.92 2.65 22.37
CA PHE A 88 -0.09 1.77 21.79
C PHE A 88 0.53 0.91 20.68
N ALA A 89 -0.02 -0.29 20.49
CA ALA A 89 0.54 -1.28 19.57
C ALA A 89 0.35 -0.90 18.08
N ASP A 90 -0.72 -0.18 17.74
CA ASP A 90 -1.02 0.25 16.37
C ASP A 90 -0.31 1.59 16.02
N PRO A 91 0.45 1.63 14.92
CA PRO A 91 1.14 2.85 14.49
C PRO A 91 0.20 3.79 13.73
N VAL A 92 0.62 5.04 13.59
CA VAL A 92 0.08 5.96 12.58
C VAL A 92 0.86 5.77 11.29
N LEU A 93 0.17 5.54 10.16
CA LEU A 93 0.81 5.47 8.85
C LEU A 93 0.60 6.79 8.11
N PHE A 94 1.66 7.32 7.51
CA PHE A 94 1.58 8.52 6.70
C PHE A 94 2.45 8.40 5.44
N PHE A 95 1.94 8.95 4.35
CA PHE A 95 2.66 9.08 3.09
C PHE A 95 2.33 10.45 2.49
N ALA A 96 3.24 11.00 1.70
CA ALA A 96 3.02 12.28 1.05
C ALA A 96 1.96 12.14 -0.07
N GLY A 97 1.09 13.14 -0.16
CA GLY A 97 0.10 13.28 -1.24
C GLY A 97 0.72 13.75 -2.55
N GLY A 98 -0.13 14.24 -3.46
CA GLY A 98 0.21 14.48 -4.87
C GLY A 98 -0.45 13.44 -5.77
N PRO A 99 0.20 13.08 -6.87
CA PRO A 99 0.92 11.80 -6.86
C PRO A 99 2.45 11.99 -6.91
N GLY A 100 3.21 10.99 -6.47
CA GLY A 100 4.67 10.96 -6.58
C GLY A 100 5.44 11.65 -5.43
N GLY A 101 4.75 12.24 -4.44
CA GLY A 101 5.41 12.86 -3.29
C GLY A 101 6.19 11.85 -2.44
N SER A 102 7.38 12.24 -1.99
CA SER A 102 8.18 11.44 -1.05
C SER A 102 8.16 12.10 0.32
N VAL A 103 7.48 11.47 1.29
CA VAL A 103 7.52 11.95 2.68
C VAL A 103 8.91 11.70 3.27
N LEU A 104 9.57 10.61 2.84
CA LEU A 104 10.91 10.26 3.28
C LEU A 104 11.94 11.32 2.86
N ALA A 105 11.77 11.93 1.68
CA ALA A 105 12.61 13.05 1.23
C ALA A 105 12.39 14.34 2.04
N SER A 106 11.24 14.44 2.73
CA SER A 106 10.77 15.65 3.40
C SER A 106 10.81 15.51 4.93
N MET A 107 11.43 14.47 5.48
CA MET A 107 11.41 14.21 6.92
C MET A 107 12.03 15.34 7.76
N GLY A 108 12.98 16.09 7.20
CA GLY A 108 13.60 17.25 7.84
C GLY A 108 12.87 18.58 7.64
N ASP A 109 11.73 18.59 6.95
CA ASP A 109 10.94 19.80 6.70
C ASP A 109 9.99 20.07 7.87
N GLU A 110 9.92 21.33 8.29
CA GLU A 110 9.12 21.80 9.43
C GLU A 110 7.61 21.57 9.25
N HIS A 111 7.15 21.42 8.01
CA HIS A 111 5.74 21.12 7.69
C HIS A 111 5.33 19.68 8.02
N PHE A 112 6.30 18.78 8.27
CA PHE A 112 6.07 17.36 8.57
C PHE A 112 6.43 17.02 10.03
N ASP A 113 5.83 17.74 10.98
CA ASP A 113 5.96 17.44 12.41
C ASP A 113 4.94 16.39 12.87
N PHE A 114 5.45 15.21 13.29
CA PHE A 114 4.65 14.12 13.85
C PHE A 114 4.85 13.93 15.37
N SER A 115 5.49 14.89 16.05
CA SER A 115 5.80 14.84 17.48
C SER A 115 4.57 14.53 18.34
N PHE A 116 3.42 15.12 18.00
CA PHE A 116 2.15 14.88 18.69
C PHE A 116 1.74 13.40 18.66
N PHE A 117 1.80 12.75 17.50
CA PHE A 117 1.46 11.32 17.39
C PHE A 117 2.46 10.45 18.16
N ARG A 118 3.74 10.82 18.14
CA ARG A 118 4.83 10.14 18.84
C ARG A 118 4.74 10.20 20.37
N THR A 119 3.83 10.99 20.93
CA THR A 119 3.54 10.94 22.38
C THR A 119 2.90 9.62 22.81
N THR A 120 2.25 8.89 21.88
CA THR A 120 1.48 7.69 22.22
C THR A 120 1.68 6.53 21.24
N ARG A 121 2.13 6.79 20.01
CA ARG A 121 2.20 5.79 18.93
C ARG A 121 3.49 5.94 18.15
N ASP A 122 3.94 4.87 17.53
CA ASP A 122 4.93 5.01 16.47
C ASP A 122 4.30 5.64 15.24
N VAL A 123 5.12 6.31 14.44
CA VAL A 123 4.71 6.88 13.16
C VAL A 123 5.52 6.22 12.06
N ILE A 124 4.84 5.55 11.13
CA ILE A 124 5.47 4.93 9.96
C ILE A 124 5.25 5.85 8.77
N LEU A 125 6.34 6.44 8.32
CA LEU A 125 6.42 7.21 7.09
C LEU A 125 6.88 6.28 5.98
N PHE A 126 6.25 6.31 4.81
CA PHE A 126 6.69 5.48 3.70
C PHE A 126 6.48 6.15 2.34
N ASP A 127 7.31 5.77 1.39
CA ASP A 127 7.16 6.17 -0.01
C ASP A 127 6.31 5.12 -0.74
N GLN A 128 5.28 5.57 -1.42
CA GLN A 128 4.42 4.69 -2.23
C GLN A 128 5.22 4.02 -3.36
N ARG A 129 4.65 2.97 -3.96
CA ARG A 129 5.23 2.35 -5.18
C ARG A 129 5.45 3.43 -6.25
N GLY A 130 6.61 3.41 -6.89
CA GLY A 130 6.97 4.41 -7.90
C GLY A 130 7.55 5.71 -7.37
N ASN A 131 7.71 5.86 -6.05
CA ASN A 131 8.25 7.09 -5.47
C ASN A 131 9.69 6.91 -5.00
N ARG A 132 10.53 7.91 -5.30
CA ARG A 132 11.89 8.18 -4.82
C ARG A 132 12.67 7.05 -4.12
N PHE A 133 12.39 6.76 -2.85
CA PHE A 133 13.17 5.80 -2.05
C PHE A 133 12.64 4.36 -2.11
N SER A 134 11.40 4.18 -2.57
CA SER A 134 10.87 2.89 -3.00
C SER A 134 11.35 2.58 -4.42
N THR A 135 10.85 1.52 -5.07
CA THR A 135 11.12 1.30 -6.50
C THR A 135 10.56 2.47 -7.33
N ASP A 136 11.44 3.41 -7.68
CA ASP A 136 11.15 4.71 -8.32
C ASP A 136 10.72 4.57 -9.78
N LEU A 137 9.66 5.29 -10.18
CA LEU A 137 9.23 5.39 -11.57
C LEU A 137 9.86 6.64 -12.20
N ARG A 138 10.75 6.42 -13.17
CA ARG A 138 11.42 7.50 -13.89
C ARG A 138 10.88 7.65 -15.30
N CYS A 139 10.35 8.82 -15.60
CA CYS A 139 10.04 9.20 -16.98
C CYS A 139 11.34 9.63 -17.69
N PRO A 140 11.48 9.35 -18.99
CA PRO A 140 12.50 10.01 -19.82
C PRO A 140 12.35 11.53 -19.71
N ALA A 141 13.46 12.26 -19.74
CA ALA A 141 13.47 13.72 -19.64
C ALA A 141 12.72 14.42 -20.79
N GLU A 142 12.42 13.69 -21.85
CA GLU A 142 11.83 14.19 -23.09
C GLU A 142 10.55 13.41 -23.37
N VAL A 143 9.45 13.85 -22.75
CA VAL A 143 8.15 13.65 -23.37
C VAL A 143 8.09 14.74 -24.44
N GLU A 144 8.31 14.39 -25.70
CA GLU A 144 7.90 15.26 -26.81
C GLU A 144 6.39 15.48 -26.66
N THR A 145 5.99 16.55 -25.97
CA THR A 145 4.62 17.00 -26.01
C THR A 145 4.39 17.48 -27.43
N PRO A 146 3.45 16.89 -28.20
CA PRO A 146 3.10 17.43 -29.49
C PRO A 146 2.74 18.90 -29.31
N ASP A 147 3.36 19.77 -30.12
CA ASP A 147 3.12 21.21 -30.09
C ASP A 147 1.59 21.47 -30.07
N PRO A 148 1.03 22.11 -29.04
CA PRO A 148 -0.39 22.41 -28.98
C PRO A 148 -0.87 23.24 -30.19
N ALA A 149 0.03 23.98 -30.87
CA ALA A 149 -0.28 24.67 -32.12
C ALA A 149 -0.41 23.72 -33.34
N ALA A 150 0.20 22.54 -33.30
CA ALA A 150 -0.01 21.48 -34.30
C ALA A 150 -1.35 20.77 -34.09
N ALA A 151 -1.82 20.65 -32.84
CA ALA A 151 -3.12 20.05 -32.51
C ALA A 151 -4.32 20.94 -32.93
N GLN A 152 -4.15 22.27 -33.00
CA GLN A 152 -5.20 23.19 -33.43
C GLN A 152 -5.40 23.27 -34.96
N LYS A 153 -4.42 22.83 -35.77
CA LYS A 153 -4.53 22.89 -37.24
C LYS A 153 -5.40 21.76 -37.84
N SER A 154 -5.72 20.71 -37.09
CA SER A 154 -6.57 19.61 -37.59
C SER A 154 -8.06 19.76 -37.25
N GLN A 155 -8.42 20.66 -36.33
CA GLN A 155 -9.81 20.95 -35.99
C GLN A 155 -10.28 22.21 -36.71
N GLY A 156 -10.46 22.05 -38.03
CA GLY A 156 -11.23 22.98 -38.84
C GLY A 156 -12.58 23.24 -38.19
N SER A 157 -12.82 24.50 -37.86
CA SER A 157 -14.06 25.11 -37.39
C SER A 157 -15.31 24.50 -38.05
N ALA A 158 -15.93 23.53 -37.37
CA ALA A 158 -17.34 23.24 -37.50
C ALA A 158 -17.98 23.43 -36.12
N ARG A 159 -18.48 24.64 -35.87
CA ARG A 159 -19.23 24.98 -34.65
C ARG A 159 -20.55 24.19 -34.69
N PRO A 160 -20.81 23.21 -33.80
CA PRO A 160 -22.12 22.59 -33.74
C PRO A 160 -23.13 23.66 -33.29
N LYS A 161 -24.23 23.79 -34.05
CA LYS A 161 -25.37 24.61 -33.64
C LYS A 161 -25.93 24.03 -32.34
N ASN A 162 -25.80 24.82 -31.29
CA ASN A 162 -26.45 24.68 -29.99
C ASN A 162 -27.96 24.47 -30.17
N LEU A 163 -28.45 23.34 -29.64
CA LEU A 163 -29.86 22.90 -29.68
C LEU A 163 -30.67 23.35 -28.46
N TYR A 164 -30.27 24.45 -27.81
CA TYR A 164 -31.10 25.12 -26.82
C TYR A 164 -31.03 26.61 -27.11
N GLY A 165 -32.17 27.14 -27.55
CA GLY A 165 -32.37 28.58 -27.70
C GLY A 165 -32.51 29.22 -26.32
N GLU A 166 -31.93 30.40 -26.19
CA GLU A 166 -32.59 31.70 -26.03
C GLU A 166 -31.62 32.79 -26.52
#